data_AF-A0A2S9G8C8-F1
#
_entry.id   AF-A0A2S9G8C8-F1
#
_cell.length_a   1.000
_cell.length_b   1.000
_cell.length_c   1.000
_cell.angle_alpha   90.00
_cell.angle_beta   90.00
_cell.angle_gamma   90.00
#
_symmetry.space_group_name_H-M   'P 1'
#
loop_
_entity.id
_entity.type
_entity.pdbx_description
1 polymer ?
#
loop_
_entity_poly.entity_id
_entity_poly.type
_entity_poly.pdbx_seq_one_letter_code
_entity_poly.pdbx_strand_id
1 'polypeptide(L)' 'MAVESWLPVTPRARPTDTQRAVAVVGSGATAEAVREAIAQHGHARISEPSDAEILVVVSPAFAAGDVASAAADL' A
#
# COMPACT_ATOMS: atom_id res chain seq x y z
N MET A 1 19.65 -5.51 19.44
CA MET A 1 18.46 -4.93 18.80
C MET A 1 18.29 -5.61 17.47
N ALA A 2 17.21 -6.35 17.26
CA ALA A 2 16.97 -7.05 15.99
C ALA A 2 16.28 -6.08 15.03
N VAL A 3 16.92 -5.78 13.90
CA VAL A 3 16.31 -5.03 12.80
C VAL A 3 15.46 -6.00 12.01
N GLU A 4 14.15 -5.82 12.01
CA GLU A 4 13.26 -6.60 11.15
C GLU A 4 13.52 -6.22 9.69
N SER A 5 14.13 -7.15 8.95
CA SER A 5 14.42 -7.00 7.54
C SER A 5 13.19 -7.45 6.74
N TRP A 6 12.50 -6.50 6.13
CA TRP A 6 11.45 -6.78 5.16
C TRP A 6 12.10 -7.19 3.84
N LEU A 7 12.07 -8.48 3.52
CA LEU A 7 12.57 -9.00 2.24
C LEU A 7 11.47 -8.91 1.18
N PRO A 8 11.77 -8.44 -0.05
CA PRO A 8 10.81 -8.41 -1.13
C PRO A 8 10.46 -9.84 -1.55
N VAL A 9 9.19 -10.20 -1.42
CA VAL A 9 8.66 -11.50 -1.89
C VAL A 9 8.19 -11.32 -3.33
N THR A 10 8.72 -12.11 -4.26
CA THR A 10 8.24 -12.14 -5.64
C THR A 10 7.03 -13.08 -5.71
N PRO A 11 5.81 -12.60 -6.03
CA PRO A 11 4.64 -13.45 -6.09
C PRO A 11 4.79 -14.48 -7.23
N ARG A 12 4.64 -15.77 -6.92
CA ARG A 12 4.77 -16.87 -7.90
C ARG A 12 3.52 -17.08 -8.77
N ALA A 13 2.39 -16.43 -8.48
CA ALA A 13 1.13 -16.69 -9.15
C ALA A 13 0.92 -15.80 -10.38
N ARG A 14 0.69 -16.42 -11.55
CA ARG A 14 0.13 -15.73 -12.74
C ARG A 14 -1.24 -15.12 -12.39
N PRO A 15 -1.65 -14.01 -13.03
CA PRO A 15 -3.01 -13.51 -12.95
C PRO A 15 -3.96 -14.52 -13.62
N THR A 16 -4.52 -15.41 -12.81
CA THR A 16 -5.74 -16.15 -13.16
C THR A 16 -6.93 -15.19 -13.09
N ASP A 17 -8.00 -15.49 -13.84
CA ASP A 17 -9.28 -14.75 -14.00
C ASP A 17 -10.00 -14.30 -12.70
N THR A 18 -9.42 -14.58 -11.55
CA THR A 18 -9.88 -14.19 -10.22
C THR A 18 -9.53 -12.74 -9.90
N GLN A 19 -10.52 -11.96 -9.45
CA GLN A 19 -10.31 -10.60 -8.94
C GLN A 19 -9.23 -10.56 -7.86
N ARG A 20 -8.29 -9.62 -7.99
CA ARG A 20 -7.20 -9.41 -7.02
C ARG A 20 -7.68 -8.65 -5.79
N ALA A 21 -7.34 -9.13 -4.60
CA ALA A 21 -7.62 -8.43 -3.35
C ALA A 21 -6.61 -7.29 -3.12
N VAL A 22 -7.10 -6.05 -2.97
CA VAL A 22 -6.28 -4.85 -2.80
C VAL A 22 -6.70 -4.10 -1.53
N ALA A 23 -5.74 -3.75 -0.68
CA ALA A 23 -5.96 -2.85 0.45
C ALA A 23 -5.26 -1.51 0.22
N VAL A 24 -5.95 -0.42 0.56
CA VAL A 24 -5.43 0.95 0.47
C VAL A 24 -5.27 1.53 1.86
N VAL A 25 -4.03 1.65 2.31
CA VAL A 25 -3.65 2.23 3.59
C VAL A 25 -3.27 3.69 3.38
N GLY A 26 -4.02 4.59 3.99
CA GLY A 26 -3.87 6.02 3.83
C GLY A 26 -5.22 6.72 3.97
N SER A 27 -5.18 8.04 4.09
CA SER A 27 -6.35 8.88 4.29
C SER A 27 -6.35 10.08 3.35
N GLY A 28 -7.50 10.76 3.26
CA GLY A 28 -7.67 11.95 2.42
C GLY A 28 -8.04 11.64 0.97
N ALA A 29 -8.19 12.70 0.18
CA ALA A 29 -8.77 12.64 -1.17
C ALA A 29 -8.01 11.69 -2.12
N THR A 30 -6.68 11.62 -2.01
CA THR A 30 -5.86 10.72 -2.84
C THR A 30 -6.14 9.25 -2.50
N ALA A 31 -6.26 8.89 -1.22
CA ALA A 31 -6.58 7.53 -0.83
C ALA A 31 -7.98 7.12 -1.28
N GLU A 32 -8.96 8.02 -1.17
CA GLU A 32 -10.32 7.77 -1.69
C GLU A 32 -10.35 7.62 -3.21
N ALA A 33 -9.66 8.49 -3.95
CA ALA A 33 -9.57 8.41 -5.40
C ALA A 33 -8.95 7.08 -5.86
N VAL A 34 -7.95 6.59 -5.15
CA VAL A 34 -7.35 5.27 -5.41
C VAL A 34 -8.34 4.14 -5.14
N ARG A 35 -9.07 4.19 -4.02
CA ARG A 35 -10.12 3.19 -3.72
C ARG A 35 -11.21 3.17 -4.78
N GLU A 36 -11.65 4.35 -5.23
CA GLU A 36 -12.65 4.49 -6.28
C GLU A 36 -12.15 3.93 -7.62
N ALA A 37 -10.93 4.26 -8.02
CA ALA A 37 -10.32 3.73 -9.23
C ALA A 37 -10.21 2.19 -9.21
N ILE A 38 -9.87 1.62 -8.05
CA ILE A 38 -9.82 0.16 -7.86
C ILE A 38 -11.23 -0.45 -7.95
N ALA A 39 -12.23 0.17 -7.32
CA ALA A 39 -13.62 -0.32 -7.34
C ALA A 39 -14.23 -0.31 -8.75
N GLN A 40 -13.79 0.62 -9.62
CA GLN A 40 -14.20 0.67 -11.02
C GLN A 40 -13.49 -0.38 -11.90
N HIS A 41 -12.47 -1.08 -11.37
CA HIS A 41 -11.68 -2.03 -12.13
C HIS A 41 -12.23 -3.46 -11.95
N GLY A 42 -12.75 -4.08 -13.03
CA GLY A 42 -13.42 -5.39 -12.96
C GLY A 42 -12.56 -6.56 -12.47
N HIS A 43 -11.23 -6.41 -12.44
CA HIS A 43 -10.28 -7.43 -11.99
C HIS A 43 -9.70 -7.18 -10.59
N ALA A 44 -10.24 -6.20 -9.84
CA ALA A 44 -9.77 -5.89 -8.49
C ALA A 44 -10.96 -5.76 -7.53
N ARG A 45 -10.71 -6.07 -6.25
CA ARG A 45 -11.67 -5.88 -5.16
C ARG A 45 -10.96 -5.24 -3.97
N ILE A 46 -11.62 -4.31 -3.31
CA ILE A 46 -11.14 -3.74 -2.05
C ILE A 46 -11.27 -4.80 -0.94
N SER A 47 -10.22 -4.96 -0.14
CA SER A 47 -10.19 -5.86 1.01
C SER A 47 -9.51 -5.21 2.23
N GLU A 48 -9.61 -5.88 3.37
CA GLU A 48 -8.81 -5.57 4.55
C GLU A 48 -7.30 -5.79 4.27
N PRO A 49 -6.40 -5.06 4.94
CA PRO A 49 -4.95 -5.21 4.77
C PRO A 49 -4.42 -6.61 5.07
N SER A 50 -5.01 -7.34 6.02
CA SER A 50 -4.61 -8.72 6.36
C SER A 50 -4.89 -9.73 5.24
N ASP A 51 -5.88 -9.45 4.39
CA ASP A 51 -6.37 -10.36 3.35
C ASP A 51 -5.97 -9.91 1.94
N ALA A 52 -5.22 -8.82 1.83
CA ALA A 52 -4.86 -8.21 0.56
C ALA A 52 -3.66 -8.92 -0.10
N GLU A 53 -3.78 -9.17 -1.40
CA GLU A 53 -2.65 -9.60 -2.24
C GLU A 53 -1.74 -8.42 -2.60
N ILE A 54 -2.33 -7.22 -2.68
CA ILE A 54 -1.66 -5.98 -3.04
C ILE A 54 -1.96 -4.93 -1.97
N LEU A 55 -0.90 -4.37 -1.37
CA LEU A 55 -1.00 -3.26 -0.43
C LEU A 55 -0.59 -1.96 -1.12
N VAL A 56 -1.49 -0.98 -1.15
CA VAL A 56 -1.21 0.37 -1.65
C VAL A 56 -1.13 1.32 -0.47
N VAL A 57 0.03 1.95 -0.27
CA VAL A 57 0.24 2.93 0.80
C VAL A 57 0.22 4.32 0.20
N VAL A 58 -0.77 5.12 0.57
CA VAL A 58 -0.87 6.54 0.21
C VAL A 58 -0.29 7.33 1.37
N SER A 59 1.00 7.64 1.28
CA SER A 59 1.71 8.45 2.26
C SER A 59 1.65 9.93 1.88
N PRO A 60 1.67 10.85 2.86
CA PRO A 60 1.92 12.26 2.58
C PRO A 60 3.30 12.41 1.91
N ALA A 61 3.40 13.41 1.03
CA ALA A 61 4.69 13.80 0.47
C ALA A 61 5.48 14.55 1.55
N PHE A 62 6.56 13.95 2.05
CA PHE A 62 7.55 14.66 2.84
C PHE A 62 8.52 15.35 1.90
N ALA A 63 8.81 16.63 2.15
CA ALA A 63 9.89 17.30 1.45
C ALA A 63 11.20 16.54 1.69
N ALA A 64 12.03 16.37 0.66
CA ALA A 64 13.26 15.57 0.70
C ALA A 64 14.38 16.09 1.65
N GLY A 65 14.04 16.94 2.63
CA GLY A 65 14.95 17.45 3.67
C GLY A 65 14.52 17.10 5.10
N ASP A 66 13.40 16.40 5.30
CA ASP A 66 12.83 16.18 6.64
C ASP A 66 13.38 14.93 7.37
N VAL A 67 14.36 14.26 6.77
CA VAL A 67 15.07 13.14 7.43
C VAL A 67 15.85 13.64 8.65
N ALA A 68 16.30 14.90 8.63
CA ALA A 68 17.04 15.51 9.73
C ALA A 68 16.13 15.91 10.91
N SER A 69 14.86 16.26 10.69
CA SER A 69 13.96 16.64 11.79
C SER A 69 13.35 15.41 12.47
N ALA A 70 13.05 14.35 11.72
CA ALA A 70 12.57 13.09 12.28
C ALA A 70 13.59 12.37 13.19
N ALA A 71 14.90 12.63 13.02
CA ALA A 71 15.96 12.07 13.86
C ALA A 71 16.24 12.89 15.12
N ALA A 72 15.68 14.10 15.26
CA ALA A 72 15.87 14.96 16.43
C ALA A 72 14.85 14.69 17.55
N ASP A 73 13.77 13.96 17.25
CA ASP A 73 12.71 13.56 18.20
C ASP A 73 12.91 12.13 18.76
N LEU A 74 14.12 11.55 18.63
CA LEU A 74 14.55 10.28 19.26
C LEU A 74 15.66 10.52 20.28
#